data_AF-A0A0N4XD99-F1
#
_entry.id   AF-A0A0N4XD99-F1
#
_cell.length_a   1.000
_cell.length_b   1.000
_cell.length_c   1.000
_cell.angle_alpha   90.00
_cell.angle_beta   90.00
_cell.angle_gamma   90.00
#
_symmetry.space_group_name_H-M   'P 1'
#
loop_
_entity.id
_entity.type
_entity.pdbx_description
1 polymer ?
#
loop_
_entity_poly.entity_id
_entity_poly.type
_entity_poly.pdbx_seq_one_letter_code
_entity_poly.pdbx_strand_id
1 'polypeptide(L)'
;MMQRHSDTQTRGLSTWVASDNSIGTMAENVVEALKENTEVAAQIENVRQETRQKKRQMAMAMRNKQLREMGMQMGKSGEVKVAHRRIANEPALEGVVDPLASCCICREPLFQGTRVAAAYAFASPLPSDSRVLQLTTVSQMVMVHIDCHQNAIRRSGGGRNVDEWSKASLHNAGAKCNALTPIATGTASEGDWTLAVNRYQADLEVAAPVPPLCRSIVFLDICELIDKFVYFRSFSEASQGGGRESNAQYLAVLHLLALSLPADELPTRNARHRVISFLMTELTLNSWLEQRSDVLRAALADFTTEGNENTWESLRPVCLTWAFVDLYFRDVIPIDSDERFEWLQAHILDTLHKTSAFVKKFDEEVATTTSVEAFVEKMDVPLDQIAPLFRSNDDANV
;
A
#
# COMPACT_ATOMS: atom_id res chain seq x y z
N MET A 1 -35.81 26.60 50.39
CA MET A 1 -34.91 25.44 50.61
C MET A 1 -35.02 24.58 49.34
N MET A 2 -34.10 24.49 48.38
CA MET A 2 -32.74 25.01 48.09
C MET A 2 -32.67 25.10 46.53
N GLN A 3 -32.40 26.26 45.92
CA GLN A 3 -31.14 26.59 45.19
C GLN A 3 -30.36 25.40 44.60
N ARG A 4 -30.37 25.27 43.26
CA ARG A 4 -29.29 25.63 42.28
C ARG A 4 -28.01 24.78 42.40
N HIS A 5 -27.70 24.02 41.35
CA HIS A 5 -26.65 24.40 40.40
C HIS A 5 -26.72 23.59 39.09
N SER A 6 -26.51 24.32 37.99
CA SER A 6 -26.10 23.85 36.68
C SER A 6 -24.78 23.07 36.76
N ASP A 7 -24.52 22.17 35.80
CA ASP A 7 -23.34 22.37 34.96
C ASP A 7 -23.36 21.55 33.66
N THR A 8 -22.91 22.29 32.67
CA THR A 8 -22.61 22.00 31.28
C THR A 8 -21.44 21.02 31.16
N GLN A 9 -21.24 20.49 29.94
CA GLN A 9 -19.94 20.12 29.36
C GLN A 9 -19.68 18.61 29.20
N THR A 10 -20.33 18.03 28.19
CA THR A 10 -19.80 16.89 27.43
C THR A 10 -18.51 17.30 26.70
N ARG A 11 -17.38 16.78 27.16
CA ARG A 11 -16.11 16.69 26.41
C ARG A 11 -15.39 15.39 26.75
N GLY A 12 -14.93 14.70 25.72
CA GLY A 12 -13.70 13.90 25.79
C GLY A 12 -13.86 12.41 26.10
N LEU A 13 -13.94 11.61 25.03
CA LEU A 13 -13.37 10.27 25.02
C LEU A 13 -11.86 10.37 25.25
N SER A 14 -11.34 9.72 26.30
CA SER A 14 -9.99 9.17 26.27
C SER A 14 -9.97 7.86 27.04
N THR A 15 -9.47 6.85 26.35
CA THR A 15 -9.31 5.45 26.72
C THR A 15 -8.52 5.26 28.01
N TRP A 16 -9.14 4.63 29.01
CA TRP A 16 -8.44 3.90 30.06
C TRP A 16 -9.15 2.57 30.28
N VAL A 17 -8.55 1.49 29.80
CA VAL A 17 -8.87 0.14 30.30
C VAL A 17 -8.24 0.06 31.70
N ALA A 18 -8.97 0.51 32.70
CA ALA A 18 -8.62 0.33 34.10
C ALA A 18 -8.84 -1.13 34.48
N SER A 19 -7.81 -1.81 34.99
CA SER A 19 -7.97 -3.11 35.65
C SER A 19 -8.68 -2.93 37.00
N ASP A 20 -9.72 -3.72 37.22
CA ASP A 20 -10.79 -3.66 38.24
C ASP A 20 -10.43 -3.57 39.75
N ASN A 21 -9.27 -3.04 40.18
CA ASN A 21 -9.06 -2.72 41.61
C ASN A 21 -7.84 -1.83 41.94
N SER A 22 -7.30 -1.06 40.98
CA SER A 22 -6.11 -0.20 41.22
C SER A 22 -4.86 -0.93 41.72
N ILE A 23 -4.84 -2.27 41.65
CA ILE A 23 -3.74 -3.14 42.12
C ILE A 23 -2.47 -2.88 41.31
N GLY A 24 -2.59 -2.58 40.01
CA GLY A 24 -1.45 -2.24 39.14
C GLY A 24 -0.70 -0.99 39.63
N THR A 25 -1.44 0.08 39.95
CA THR A 25 -0.87 1.35 40.42
C THR A 25 -0.24 1.20 41.81
N MET A 26 -0.86 0.41 42.70
CA MET A 26 -0.27 0.11 44.02
C MET A 26 1.00 -0.73 43.91
N ALA A 27 1.03 -1.73 43.02
CA ALA A 27 2.21 -2.54 42.76
C ALA A 27 3.34 -1.70 42.15
N GLU A 28 3.03 -0.76 41.26
CA GLU A 28 4.02 0.18 40.70
C GLU A 28 4.61 1.09 41.77
N ASN A 29 3.79 1.64 42.66
CA ASN A 29 4.26 2.50 43.75
C ASN A 29 5.19 1.74 44.73
N VAL A 30 4.88 0.48 45.05
CA VAL A 30 5.75 -0.36 45.88
C VAL A 30 7.07 -0.66 45.18
N VAL A 31 7.04 -0.95 43.87
CA VAL A 31 8.25 -1.17 43.08
C VAL A 31 9.09 0.11 42.97
N GLU A 32 8.47 1.28 42.92
CA GLU A 32 9.17 2.57 42.90
C GLU A 32 9.87 2.86 44.23
N ALA A 33 9.18 2.62 45.36
CA ALA A 33 9.78 2.76 46.69
C ALA A 33 10.96 1.78 46.92
N LEU A 34 10.88 0.56 46.38
CA LEU A 34 11.94 -0.44 46.49
C LEU A 34 13.21 -0.10 45.69
N LYS A 35 13.17 0.87 44.77
CA LYS A 35 14.35 1.32 44.00
C LYS A 35 15.30 2.20 44.80
N GLU A 36 14.92 2.69 45.98
CA GLU A 36 15.82 3.44 46.87
C GLU A 36 17.00 2.58 47.35
N ASN A 37 16.84 1.25 47.32
CA ASN A 37 17.93 0.30 47.54
C ASN A 37 18.57 -0.11 46.21
N THR A 38 19.87 0.18 46.06
CA THR A 38 20.64 -0.05 44.82
C THR A 38 20.74 -1.52 44.42
N GLU A 39 20.76 -2.46 45.38
CA GLU A 39 20.81 -3.90 45.10
C GLU A 39 19.46 -4.42 44.61
N VAL A 40 18.37 -3.96 45.23
CA VAL A 40 16.99 -4.33 44.84
C VAL A 40 16.62 -3.70 43.49
N ALA A 41 17.05 -2.46 43.23
CA ALA A 41 16.88 -1.80 41.94
C ALA A 41 17.52 -2.60 40.78
N ALA A 42 18.73 -3.13 41.00
CA ALA A 42 19.43 -3.95 40.00
C ALA A 42 18.69 -5.27 39.71
N GLN A 43 18.14 -5.92 40.74
CA GLN A 43 17.36 -7.14 40.57
C GLN A 43 16.02 -6.89 39.86
N ILE A 44 15.34 -5.77 40.16
CA ILE A 44 14.11 -5.36 39.48
C ILE A 44 14.37 -5.12 37.99
N GLU A 45 15.47 -4.45 37.64
CA GLU A 45 15.82 -4.20 36.24
C GLU A 45 16.13 -5.51 35.51
N ASN A 46 16.83 -6.45 36.14
CA ASN A 46 17.11 -7.77 35.56
C ASN A 46 15.81 -8.53 35.24
N VAL A 47 14.86 -8.60 36.19
CA VAL A 47 13.54 -9.24 35.97
C VAL A 47 12.73 -8.53 34.88
N ARG A 48 12.83 -7.20 34.78
CA ARG A 48 12.19 -6.43 33.69
C ARG A 48 12.80 -6.77 32.33
N GLN A 49 14.12 -6.90 32.24
CA GLN A 49 14.80 -7.31 31.02
C GLN A 49 14.44 -8.73 30.61
N GLU A 50 14.43 -9.68 31.54
CA GLU A 50 13.96 -11.05 31.29
C GLU A 50 12.50 -11.07 30.82
N THR A 51 11.63 -10.27 31.43
CA THR A 51 10.21 -10.17 31.05
C THR A 51 10.05 -9.58 29.65
N ARG A 52 10.83 -8.55 29.29
CA ARG A 52 10.88 -7.99 27.94
C ARG A 52 11.37 -9.03 26.93
N GLN A 53 12.40 -9.80 27.27
CA GLN A 53 12.94 -10.83 26.40
C GLN A 53 11.93 -11.97 26.18
N LYS A 54 11.27 -12.45 27.23
CA LYS A 54 10.20 -13.47 27.14
C LYS A 54 9.00 -12.97 26.35
N LYS A 55 8.54 -11.72 26.55
CA LYS A 55 7.48 -11.11 25.75
C LYS A 55 7.87 -11.00 24.27
N ARG A 56 9.12 -10.62 23.98
CA ARG A 56 9.66 -10.56 22.60
C ARG A 56 9.72 -11.95 21.95
N GLN A 57 10.18 -12.98 22.68
CA GLN A 57 10.21 -14.36 22.20
C GLN A 57 8.80 -14.91 21.94
N MET A 58 7.84 -14.64 22.83
CA MET A 58 6.46 -15.06 22.67
C MET A 58 5.78 -14.35 21.50
N ALA A 59 6.01 -13.05 21.33
CA ALA A 59 5.55 -12.29 20.16
C ALA A 59 6.16 -12.82 18.86
N MET A 60 7.44 -13.18 18.84
CA MET A 60 8.09 -13.83 17.69
C MET A 60 7.51 -15.22 17.42
N ALA A 61 7.23 -16.01 18.44
CA ALA A 61 6.62 -17.34 18.29
C ALA A 61 5.18 -17.25 17.76
N MET A 62 4.38 -16.29 18.24
CA MET A 62 3.03 -16.02 17.72
C MET A 62 3.09 -15.52 16.27
N ARG A 63 4.01 -14.62 15.95
CA ARG A 63 4.26 -14.16 14.58
C ARG A 63 4.64 -15.32 13.65
N ASN A 64 5.54 -16.21 14.09
CA ASN A 64 5.94 -17.39 13.32
C ASN A 64 4.78 -18.36 13.11
N LYS A 65 3.94 -18.55 14.13
CA LYS A 65 2.74 -19.39 14.05
C LYS A 65 1.74 -18.81 13.04
N GLN A 66 1.47 -17.52 13.10
CA GLN A 66 0.60 -16.81 12.15
C GLN A 66 1.16 -16.85 10.71
N LEU A 67 2.46 -16.61 10.53
CA LEU A 67 3.11 -16.70 9.21
C LEU A 67 2.98 -18.10 8.60
N ARG A 68 3.12 -19.14 9.43
CA ARG A 68 2.98 -20.54 9.01
C ARG A 68 1.54 -20.92 8.67
N GLU A 69 0.55 -20.39 9.41
CA GLU A 69 -0.88 -20.53 9.09
C GLU A 69 -1.24 -19.81 7.78
N MET A 70 -0.51 -18.75 7.41
CA MET A 70 -0.64 -18.01 6.15
C MET A 70 0.24 -18.55 5.00
N GLY A 71 0.86 -19.72 5.15
CA GLY A 71 1.69 -20.35 4.09
C GLY A 71 3.04 -19.66 3.83
N MET A 72 3.52 -18.82 4.75
CA MET A 72 4.79 -18.09 4.66
C MET A 72 5.85 -18.72 5.59
N GLN A 73 7.13 -18.61 5.22
CA GLN A 73 8.26 -19.04 6.07
C GLN A 73 9.21 -17.88 6.34
N MET A 74 9.73 -17.81 7.57
CA MET A 74 10.80 -16.88 7.94
C MET A 74 12.16 -17.45 7.53
N GLY A 75 12.92 -16.69 6.74
CA GLY A 75 14.31 -16.97 6.44
C GLY A 75 15.23 -16.71 7.64
N LYS A 76 16.47 -17.22 7.56
CA LYS A 76 17.46 -17.18 8.66
C LYS A 76 17.91 -15.76 9.06
N SER A 77 17.60 -14.75 8.25
CA SER A 77 17.92 -13.33 8.45
C SER A 77 16.71 -12.46 8.88
N GLY A 78 15.55 -13.06 9.17
CA GLY A 78 14.32 -12.31 9.50
C GLY A 78 13.49 -11.85 8.29
N GLU A 79 13.94 -12.20 7.08
CA GLU A 79 13.21 -12.00 5.82
C GLU A 79 12.02 -12.97 5.73
N VAL A 80 10.81 -12.49 5.45
CA VAL A 80 9.63 -13.34 5.25
C VAL A 80 9.61 -13.77 3.78
N LYS A 81 9.89 -15.04 3.50
CA LYS A 81 9.80 -15.60 2.15
C LYS A 81 8.43 -16.24 1.98
N VAL A 82 7.68 -15.74 0.99
CA VAL A 82 6.42 -16.35 0.55
C VAL A 82 6.79 -17.67 -0.10
N ALA A 83 6.38 -18.81 0.48
CA ALA A 83 6.42 -20.06 -0.27
C ALA A 83 5.51 -19.88 -1.48
N HIS A 84 5.97 -20.29 -2.67
CA HIS A 84 5.25 -20.14 -3.94
C HIS A 84 3.74 -20.20 -3.77
N ARG A 85 3.05 -19.16 -4.28
CA ARG A 85 1.60 -18.97 -4.39
C ARG A 85 0.87 -20.32 -4.56
N ARG A 86 0.52 -20.97 -3.46
CA ARG A 86 -0.27 -22.21 -3.46
C ARG A 86 -1.62 -21.91 -2.86
N ILE A 87 -2.63 -21.94 -3.73
CA ILE A 87 -4.03 -22.04 -3.32
C ILE A 87 -4.16 -23.36 -2.57
N ALA A 88 -4.74 -23.34 -1.37
CA ALA A 88 -4.67 -24.44 -0.40
C ALA A 88 -5.30 -25.78 -0.83
N ASN A 89 -5.84 -25.91 -2.05
CA ASN A 89 -6.67 -27.06 -2.45
C ASN A 89 -6.51 -27.52 -3.92
N GLU A 90 -5.36 -27.32 -4.58
CA GLU A 90 -5.18 -27.83 -5.95
C GLU A 90 -4.03 -28.84 -6.10
N PRO A 91 -4.25 -29.94 -6.87
CA PRO A 91 -3.19 -30.87 -7.24
C PRO A 91 -2.16 -30.15 -8.11
N ALA A 92 -0.88 -30.37 -7.81
CA ALA A 92 0.20 -29.87 -8.64
C ALA A 92 0.15 -30.55 -10.02
N LEU A 93 -0.30 -29.83 -11.04
CA LEU A 93 -0.11 -30.24 -12.43
C LEU A 93 1.22 -29.69 -12.96
N GLU A 94 1.90 -30.52 -13.75
CA GLU A 94 3.09 -30.17 -14.52
C GLU A 94 2.75 -29.05 -15.52
N GLY A 95 3.56 -27.99 -15.49
CA GLY A 95 3.35 -26.75 -16.24
C GLY A 95 3.01 -25.60 -15.30
N VAL A 96 4.01 -24.85 -14.85
CA VAL A 96 3.80 -23.64 -14.04
C VAL A 96 3.15 -22.60 -14.93
N VAL A 97 1.81 -22.53 -14.91
CA VAL A 97 1.07 -21.44 -15.55
C VAL A 97 1.39 -20.18 -14.75
N ASP A 98 1.95 -19.16 -15.42
CA ASP A 98 2.28 -17.89 -14.78
C ASP A 98 1.02 -17.30 -14.11
N PRO A 99 1.01 -17.15 -12.77
CA PRO A 99 -0.14 -16.64 -12.04
C PRO A 99 -0.49 -15.18 -12.36
N LEU A 100 0.41 -14.43 -13.00
CA LEU A 100 0.16 -13.07 -13.47
C LEU A 100 -0.34 -13.03 -14.91
N ALA A 101 -0.26 -14.14 -15.65
CA ALA A 101 -0.76 -14.24 -17.01
C ALA A 101 -2.08 -15.02 -17.14
N SER A 102 -2.52 -15.69 -16.07
CA SER A 102 -3.63 -16.66 -16.13
C SER A 102 -4.76 -16.37 -15.16
N CYS A 103 -5.98 -16.64 -15.62
CA CYS A 103 -7.18 -16.53 -14.81
C CYS A 103 -7.16 -17.56 -13.69
N CYS A 104 -7.39 -17.13 -12.44
CA CYS A 104 -7.36 -18.02 -11.28
C CYS A 104 -8.47 -19.09 -11.26
N ILE A 105 -9.44 -19.02 -12.18
CA ILE A 105 -10.56 -19.97 -12.29
C ILE A 105 -10.37 -20.89 -13.51
N CYS A 106 -10.34 -20.36 -14.73
CA CYS A 106 -10.25 -21.20 -15.94
C CYS A 106 -8.82 -21.50 -16.40
N ARG A 107 -7.80 -20.84 -15.82
CA ARG A 107 -6.37 -20.98 -16.19
C ARG A 107 -6.01 -20.53 -17.61
N GLU A 108 -6.97 -19.98 -18.35
CA GLU A 108 -6.71 -19.38 -19.66
C GLU A 108 -6.00 -18.03 -19.52
N PRO A 109 -5.30 -17.56 -20.57
CA PRO A 109 -4.63 -16.27 -20.57
C PRO A 109 -5.59 -15.10 -20.27
N LEU A 110 -5.14 -14.15 -19.44
CA LEU A 110 -5.93 -12.96 -19.06
C LEU A 110 -5.90 -11.86 -20.12
N PHE A 111 -4.79 -11.75 -20.85
CA PHE A 111 -4.51 -10.65 -21.76
C PHE A 111 -4.62 -11.06 -23.23
N GLN A 112 -5.41 -12.11 -23.51
CA GLN A 112 -5.68 -12.59 -24.87
C GLN A 112 -7.19 -12.80 -25.06
N GLY A 113 -7.68 -12.51 -26.26
CA GLY A 113 -9.10 -12.61 -26.59
C GLY A 113 -9.92 -11.43 -26.07
N THR A 114 -11.25 -11.52 -26.18
CA THR A 114 -12.18 -10.38 -25.99
C THR A 114 -12.75 -10.27 -24.56
N ARG A 115 -12.30 -11.11 -23.63
CA ARG A 115 -12.87 -11.17 -22.28
C ARG A 115 -12.20 -10.12 -21.39
N VAL A 116 -12.98 -9.40 -20.61
CA VAL A 116 -12.44 -8.43 -19.64
C VAL A 116 -11.85 -9.16 -18.44
N ALA A 117 -10.58 -8.89 -18.16
CA ALA A 117 -9.89 -9.32 -16.95
C ALA A 117 -10.05 -8.29 -15.81
N ALA A 118 -10.00 -8.75 -14.57
CA ALA A 118 -10.00 -7.91 -13.38
C ALA A 118 -9.06 -8.47 -12.30
N ALA A 119 -8.53 -7.60 -11.46
CA ALA A 119 -7.85 -7.96 -10.22
C ALA A 119 -8.84 -7.93 -9.05
N TYR A 120 -8.80 -8.93 -8.18
CA TYR A 120 -9.51 -8.84 -6.90
C TYR A 120 -8.88 -7.76 -6.03
N ALA A 121 -9.69 -6.82 -5.55
CA ALA A 121 -9.25 -5.75 -4.67
C ALA A 121 -10.10 -5.67 -3.40
N PHE A 122 -9.51 -5.12 -2.36
CA PHE A 122 -10.21 -4.74 -1.13
C PHE A 122 -10.20 -3.22 -1.00
N ALA A 123 -11.36 -2.61 -1.24
CA ALA A 123 -11.63 -1.21 -1.02
C ALA A 123 -12.01 -0.95 0.43
N SER A 124 -11.42 0.08 1.02
CA SER A 124 -11.73 0.55 2.37
C SER A 124 -11.80 2.07 2.41
N PRO A 125 -12.69 2.66 3.22
CA PRO A 125 -12.73 4.10 3.39
C PRO A 125 -11.44 4.58 4.07
N LEU A 126 -10.91 5.70 3.59
CA LEU A 126 -9.79 6.38 4.23
C LEU A 126 -10.32 7.21 5.41
N PRO A 127 -9.70 7.11 6.59
CA PRO A 127 -9.97 8.02 7.68
C PRO A 127 -9.57 9.43 7.26
N SER A 128 -10.53 10.31 7.00
CA SER A 128 -10.30 11.70 6.60
C SER A 128 -11.31 12.61 7.26
N ASP A 129 -10.86 13.78 7.72
CA ASP A 129 -11.72 14.87 8.17
C ASP A 129 -12.38 15.62 6.99
N SER A 130 -12.09 15.20 5.75
CA SER A 130 -12.71 15.73 4.53
C SER A 130 -14.20 15.39 4.45
N ARG A 131 -15.00 16.37 4.00
CA ARG A 131 -16.43 16.14 3.68
C ARG A 131 -16.65 15.17 2.51
N VAL A 132 -15.64 14.99 1.66
CA VAL A 132 -15.64 13.98 0.60
C VAL A 132 -14.87 12.76 1.12
N LEU A 133 -15.61 11.68 1.37
CA LEU A 133 -15.04 10.41 1.78
C LEU A 133 -14.21 9.84 0.63
N GLN A 134 -13.00 9.41 0.94
CA GLN A 134 -12.09 8.78 0.00
C GLN A 134 -11.99 7.30 0.30
N LEU A 135 -11.54 6.54 -0.69
CA LEU A 135 -11.26 5.13 -0.56
C LEU A 135 -9.79 4.87 -0.86
N THR A 136 -9.28 3.78 -0.31
CA THR A 136 -8.04 3.15 -0.77
C THR A 136 -8.33 1.70 -1.12
N THR A 137 -7.72 1.20 -2.20
CA THR A 137 -7.79 -0.20 -2.58
C THR A 137 -6.44 -0.88 -2.42
N VAL A 138 -6.45 -2.12 -1.95
CA VAL A 138 -5.28 -2.99 -1.86
C VAL A 138 -5.57 -4.34 -2.49
N SER A 139 -4.56 -5.04 -2.98
CA SER A 139 -4.74 -6.32 -3.67
C SER A 139 -3.70 -7.38 -3.32
N GLN A 140 -4.14 -8.64 -3.34
CA GLN A 140 -3.29 -9.83 -3.34
C GLN A 140 -2.76 -10.16 -4.75
N MET A 141 -3.22 -9.43 -5.78
CA MET A 141 -2.93 -9.61 -7.20
C MET A 141 -3.20 -11.02 -7.70
N VAL A 142 -4.41 -11.48 -7.37
CA VAL A 142 -5.07 -12.58 -8.07
C VAL A 142 -6.01 -11.98 -9.10
N MET A 143 -5.89 -12.42 -10.34
CA MET A 143 -6.66 -11.92 -11.46
C MET A 143 -7.59 -13.00 -12.03
N VAL A 144 -8.70 -12.54 -12.60
CA VAL A 144 -9.80 -13.38 -13.06
C VAL A 144 -10.45 -12.74 -14.28
N HIS A 145 -11.01 -13.53 -15.20
CA HIS A 145 -11.98 -12.98 -16.14
C HIS A 145 -13.29 -12.66 -15.41
N ILE A 146 -13.88 -11.49 -15.66
CA ILE A 146 -15.09 -11.04 -14.95
C ILE A 146 -16.23 -12.04 -15.10
N ASP A 147 -16.41 -12.62 -16.28
CA ASP A 147 -17.42 -13.64 -16.55
C ASP A 147 -17.10 -14.98 -15.85
N CYS A 148 -15.83 -15.38 -15.71
CA CYS A 148 -15.43 -16.53 -14.89
C CYS A 148 -15.84 -16.35 -13.43
N HIS A 149 -15.59 -15.16 -12.89
CA HIS A 149 -16.03 -14.81 -11.54
C HIS A 149 -17.56 -14.91 -11.42
N GLN A 150 -18.30 -14.22 -12.28
CA GLN A 150 -19.78 -14.25 -12.27
C GLN A 150 -20.33 -15.68 -12.39
N ASN A 151 -19.76 -16.50 -13.28
CA ASN A 151 -20.16 -17.89 -13.46
C ASN A 151 -19.92 -18.73 -12.20
N ALA A 152 -18.78 -18.53 -11.52
CA ALA A 152 -18.45 -19.23 -10.28
C ALA A 152 -19.40 -18.86 -9.14
N ILE A 153 -19.74 -17.57 -9.00
CA ILE A 153 -20.70 -17.08 -8.00
C ILE A 153 -22.10 -17.68 -8.24
N ARG A 154 -22.58 -17.67 -9.50
CA ARG A 154 -23.89 -18.24 -9.87
C ARG A 154 -23.98 -19.76 -9.65
N ARG A 155 -22.95 -20.52 -10.05
CA ARG A 155 -22.92 -22.00 -9.89
C ARG A 155 -22.87 -22.44 -8.44
N SER A 156 -22.31 -21.61 -7.57
CA SER A 156 -22.26 -21.84 -6.13
C SER A 156 -23.58 -21.54 -5.41
N GLY A 157 -24.69 -21.33 -6.13
CA GLY A 157 -26.02 -20.92 -5.65
C GLY A 157 -26.94 -22.07 -5.18
N GLY A 158 -26.38 -23.18 -4.70
CA GLY A 158 -27.15 -24.27 -4.09
C GLY A 158 -27.57 -23.98 -2.65
N GLY A 159 -28.63 -23.18 -2.45
CA GLY A 159 -29.46 -23.21 -1.24
C GLY A 159 -29.08 -22.34 -0.03
N ARG A 160 -27.99 -21.57 -0.05
CA ARG A 160 -27.71 -20.55 0.99
C ARG A 160 -27.28 -19.22 0.38
N ASN A 161 -27.82 -18.13 0.94
CA ASN A 161 -27.51 -16.76 0.58
C ASN A 161 -26.11 -16.40 1.11
N VAL A 162 -25.07 -16.93 0.46
CA VAL A 162 -23.67 -16.66 0.81
C VAL A 162 -23.21 -15.46 0.00
N ASP A 163 -22.75 -14.44 0.71
CA ASP A 163 -22.12 -13.23 0.20
C ASP A 163 -21.07 -13.55 -0.89
N GLU A 164 -21.14 -12.80 -2.00
CA GLU A 164 -20.29 -12.96 -3.19
C GLU A 164 -18.80 -12.95 -2.82
N TRP A 165 -18.44 -11.99 -1.98
CA TRP A 165 -17.06 -11.71 -1.59
C TRP A 165 -16.48 -12.76 -0.65
N SER A 166 -17.32 -13.35 0.20
CA SER A 166 -16.96 -14.51 1.01
C SER A 166 -16.54 -15.70 0.13
N LYS A 167 -17.22 -15.94 -1.00
CA LYS A 167 -16.80 -16.98 -1.97
C LYS A 167 -15.58 -16.56 -2.77
N ALA A 168 -15.54 -15.30 -3.21
CA ALA A 168 -14.43 -14.74 -3.99
C ALA A 168 -13.09 -14.87 -3.26
N SER A 169 -13.09 -14.73 -1.92
CA SER A 169 -11.89 -14.89 -1.09
C SER A 169 -11.19 -16.25 -1.29
N LEU A 170 -11.93 -17.32 -1.57
CA LEU A 170 -11.36 -18.65 -1.82
C LEU A 170 -10.53 -18.68 -3.10
N HIS A 171 -10.96 -17.93 -4.12
CA HIS A 171 -10.20 -17.78 -5.37
C HIS A 171 -9.07 -16.77 -5.19
N ASN A 172 -9.23 -15.78 -4.33
CA ASN A 172 -8.23 -14.74 -4.01
C ASN A 172 -7.19 -15.19 -2.96
N ALA A 173 -6.81 -16.48 -2.95
CA ALA A 173 -5.83 -17.07 -2.04
C ALA A 173 -6.14 -16.84 -0.53
N GLY A 174 -7.42 -16.73 -0.17
CA GLY A 174 -7.88 -16.50 1.20
C GLY A 174 -7.91 -15.02 1.62
N ALA A 175 -7.40 -14.11 0.79
CA ALA A 175 -7.47 -12.68 1.07
C ALA A 175 -8.90 -12.15 0.84
N LYS A 176 -9.37 -11.29 1.74
CA LYS A 176 -10.63 -10.57 1.57
C LYS A 176 -10.54 -9.67 0.34
N CYS A 177 -11.65 -9.58 -0.37
CA CYS A 177 -11.85 -8.70 -1.52
C CYS A 177 -13.31 -8.26 -1.53
N ASN A 178 -13.59 -7.05 -1.99
CA ASN A 178 -14.95 -6.51 -2.12
C ASN A 178 -15.11 -5.69 -3.42
N ALA A 179 -14.15 -5.76 -4.33
CA ALA A 179 -14.21 -5.12 -5.63
C ALA A 179 -13.45 -5.92 -6.70
N LEU A 180 -13.87 -5.77 -7.96
CA LEU A 180 -13.15 -6.23 -9.15
C LEU A 180 -12.61 -5.04 -9.93
N THR A 181 -11.32 -4.76 -9.81
CA THR A 181 -10.65 -3.67 -10.55
C THR A 181 -10.39 -4.12 -11.98
N PRO A 182 -11.05 -3.54 -13.00
CA PRO A 182 -10.96 -4.01 -14.37
C PRO A 182 -9.62 -3.60 -15.00
N ILE A 183 -9.09 -4.45 -15.86
CA ILE A 183 -7.80 -4.24 -16.52
C ILE A 183 -8.06 -3.81 -17.97
N ALA A 184 -7.65 -2.58 -18.32
CA ALA A 184 -7.93 -1.98 -19.62
C ALA A 184 -6.99 -2.51 -20.72
N THR A 185 -7.07 -3.80 -21.06
CA THR A 185 -6.18 -4.46 -22.04
C THR A 185 -6.44 -4.05 -23.50
N GLY A 186 -7.54 -3.35 -23.78
CA GLY A 186 -7.92 -2.91 -25.14
C GLY A 186 -8.47 -4.01 -26.05
N THR A 187 -8.66 -5.24 -25.54
CA THR A 187 -9.09 -6.38 -26.36
C THR A 187 -10.59 -6.67 -26.30
N ALA A 188 -11.29 -6.16 -25.29
CA ALA A 188 -12.73 -6.33 -25.11
C ALA A 188 -13.54 -5.31 -25.93
N SER A 189 -14.82 -5.60 -26.16
CA SER A 189 -15.74 -4.63 -26.78
C SER A 189 -15.95 -3.42 -25.87
N GLU A 190 -16.27 -2.25 -26.44
CA GLU A 190 -16.58 -1.03 -25.68
C GLU A 190 -17.74 -1.25 -24.70
N GLY A 191 -18.75 -2.04 -25.10
CA GLY A 191 -19.87 -2.41 -24.25
C GLY A 191 -19.45 -3.27 -23.05
N ASP A 192 -18.63 -4.30 -23.26
CA ASP A 192 -18.13 -5.16 -22.18
C ASP A 192 -17.22 -4.38 -21.22
N TRP A 193 -16.39 -3.49 -21.75
CA TRP A 193 -15.55 -2.60 -20.97
C TRP A 193 -16.40 -1.66 -20.10
N THR A 194 -17.42 -1.01 -20.69
CA THR A 194 -18.32 -0.13 -19.96
C THR A 194 -19.04 -0.86 -18.82
N LEU A 195 -19.50 -2.09 -19.06
CA LEU A 195 -20.11 -2.93 -18.02
C LEU A 195 -19.12 -3.26 -16.89
N ALA A 196 -17.86 -3.53 -17.21
CA ALA A 196 -16.82 -3.80 -16.23
C ALA A 196 -16.49 -2.58 -15.36
N VAL A 197 -16.38 -1.40 -15.96
CA VAL A 197 -16.15 -0.13 -15.25
C VAL A 197 -17.33 0.21 -14.34
N ASN A 198 -18.57 0.09 -14.84
CA ASN A 198 -19.78 0.30 -14.03
C ASN A 198 -19.87 -0.69 -12.87
N ARG A 199 -19.44 -1.94 -13.09
CA ARG A 199 -19.38 -2.93 -12.02
C ARG A 199 -18.38 -2.51 -10.93
N TYR A 200 -17.19 -2.07 -11.32
CA TYR A 200 -16.20 -1.59 -10.36
C TYR A 200 -16.70 -0.39 -9.56
N GLN A 201 -17.33 0.58 -10.22
CA GLN A 201 -17.95 1.71 -9.54
C GLN A 201 -18.99 1.26 -8.50
N ALA A 202 -19.88 0.34 -8.87
CA ALA A 202 -20.88 -0.19 -7.94
C ALA A 202 -20.24 -0.90 -6.72
N ASP A 203 -19.17 -1.66 -6.95
CA ASP A 203 -18.42 -2.30 -5.86
C ASP A 203 -17.81 -1.25 -4.90
N LEU A 204 -17.25 -0.17 -5.45
CA LEU A 204 -16.68 0.93 -4.66
C LEU A 204 -17.75 1.70 -3.86
N GLU A 205 -18.91 1.98 -4.45
CA GLU A 205 -20.03 2.66 -3.80
C GLU A 205 -20.59 1.87 -2.59
N VAL A 206 -20.53 0.54 -2.65
CA VAL A 206 -20.89 -0.33 -1.52
C VAL A 206 -19.85 -0.25 -0.40
N ALA A 207 -18.56 -0.13 -0.76
CA ALA A 207 -17.48 -0.04 0.22
C ALA A 207 -17.40 1.34 0.91
N ALA A 208 -17.66 2.41 0.17
CA ALA A 208 -17.69 3.78 0.67
C ALA A 208 -18.54 4.68 -0.24
N PRO A 209 -19.20 5.73 0.30
CA PRO A 209 -19.97 6.68 -0.49
C PRO A 209 -19.05 7.64 -1.26
N VAL A 210 -18.43 7.12 -2.32
CA VAL A 210 -17.47 7.85 -3.15
C VAL A 210 -18.16 8.50 -4.36
N PRO A 211 -17.59 9.59 -4.91
CA PRO A 211 -18.05 10.15 -6.18
C PRO A 211 -17.98 9.13 -7.32
N PRO A 212 -18.67 9.38 -8.45
CA PRO A 212 -18.54 8.56 -9.66
C PRO A 212 -17.08 8.34 -10.04
N LEU A 213 -16.78 7.15 -10.56
CA LEU A 213 -15.41 6.79 -10.91
C LEU A 213 -14.89 7.73 -12.01
N CYS A 214 -13.78 8.40 -11.73
CA CYS A 214 -13.06 9.23 -12.70
C CYS A 214 -11.55 9.11 -12.45
N ARG A 215 -10.76 9.66 -13.38
CA ARG A 215 -9.30 9.60 -13.33
C ARG A 215 -8.75 10.19 -12.02
N SER A 216 -9.34 11.28 -11.53
CA SER A 216 -8.97 11.88 -10.24
C SER A 216 -9.18 10.95 -9.03
N ILE A 217 -10.23 10.12 -9.02
CA ILE A 217 -10.47 9.16 -7.93
C ILE A 217 -9.41 8.06 -7.94
N VAL A 218 -9.09 7.52 -9.12
CA VAL A 218 -8.04 6.50 -9.27
C VAL A 218 -6.66 7.08 -8.94
N PHE A 219 -6.40 8.32 -9.32
CA PHE A 219 -5.15 9.02 -8.97
C PHE A 219 -4.96 9.15 -7.45
N LEU A 220 -6.01 9.50 -6.70
CA LEU A 220 -5.93 9.57 -5.24
C LEU A 220 -5.68 8.20 -4.61
N ASP A 221 -6.28 7.14 -5.16
CA ASP A 221 -6.02 5.77 -4.71
C ASP A 221 -4.55 5.36 -4.97
N ILE A 222 -4.01 5.71 -6.14
CA ILE A 222 -2.59 5.55 -6.47
C ILE A 222 -1.70 6.29 -5.48
N CYS A 223 -2.04 7.54 -5.13
CA CYS A 223 -1.30 8.31 -4.13
C CYS A 223 -1.25 7.57 -2.80
N GLU A 224 -2.39 7.08 -2.33
CA GLU A 224 -2.51 6.39 -1.04
C GLU A 224 -1.80 5.03 -1.01
N LEU A 225 -1.81 4.32 -2.14
CA LEU A 225 -1.08 3.08 -2.30
C LEU A 225 0.45 3.31 -2.26
N ILE A 226 0.94 4.34 -2.96
CA ILE A 226 2.36 4.74 -2.92
C ILE A 226 2.73 5.26 -1.52
N ASP A 227 1.84 5.97 -0.84
CA ASP A 227 2.06 6.42 0.54
C ASP A 227 2.22 5.25 1.49
N LYS A 228 1.31 4.27 1.45
CA LYS A 228 1.45 3.03 2.21
C LYS A 228 2.78 2.35 1.91
N PHE A 229 3.21 2.35 0.65
CA PHE A 229 4.50 1.78 0.23
C PHE A 229 5.68 2.54 0.84
N VAL A 230 5.75 3.86 0.69
CA VAL A 230 6.87 4.69 1.17
C VAL A 230 6.95 4.72 2.70
N TYR A 231 5.82 4.72 3.40
CA TYR A 231 5.76 4.69 4.86
C TYR A 231 5.84 3.29 5.46
N PHE A 232 6.07 2.24 4.65
CA PHE A 232 6.15 0.85 5.12
C PHE A 232 4.91 0.41 5.93
N ARG A 233 3.74 0.94 5.59
CA ARG A 233 2.47 0.56 6.23
C ARG A 233 2.02 -0.79 5.69
N SER A 234 1.21 -1.48 6.50
CA SER A 234 0.66 -2.78 6.10
C SER A 234 -0.34 -2.63 4.95
N PHE A 235 -0.19 -3.49 3.95
CA PHE A 235 -1.17 -3.70 2.88
C PHE A 235 -2.21 -4.77 3.24
N SER A 236 -1.90 -5.65 4.20
CA SER A 236 -2.73 -6.80 4.55
C SER A 236 -3.60 -6.58 5.78
N GLU A 237 -3.51 -5.43 6.44
CA GLU A 237 -4.19 -5.16 7.71
C GLU A 237 -5.71 -5.30 7.58
N ALA A 238 -6.30 -4.75 6.53
CA ALA A 238 -7.74 -4.82 6.27
C ALA A 238 -8.13 -6.04 5.41
N SER A 239 -7.36 -6.32 4.36
CA SER A 239 -7.63 -7.38 3.38
C SER A 239 -7.22 -8.78 3.85
N GLN A 240 -6.43 -8.91 4.91
CA GLN A 240 -5.86 -10.19 5.37
C GLN A 240 -5.04 -10.91 4.28
N GLY A 241 -4.47 -10.15 3.34
CA GLY A 241 -3.58 -10.64 2.30
C GLY A 241 -3.02 -9.51 1.44
N GLY A 242 -2.06 -9.83 0.60
CA GLY A 242 -1.31 -8.87 -0.20
C GLY A 242 -0.12 -8.28 0.56
N GLY A 243 0.95 -8.00 -0.18
CA GLY A 243 2.17 -7.40 0.34
C GLY A 243 2.64 -6.25 -0.55
N ARG A 244 3.85 -5.76 -0.32
CA ARG A 244 4.44 -4.67 -1.10
C ARG A 244 4.54 -5.01 -2.58
N GLU A 245 5.01 -6.22 -2.90
CA GLU A 245 5.13 -6.72 -4.27
C GLU A 245 3.77 -6.80 -4.98
N SER A 246 2.76 -7.43 -4.36
CA SER A 246 1.43 -7.51 -4.97
C SER A 246 0.78 -6.14 -5.12
N ASN A 247 1.02 -5.19 -4.21
CA ASN A 247 0.45 -3.86 -4.36
C ASN A 247 1.22 -2.99 -5.37
N ALA A 248 2.52 -3.23 -5.58
CA ALA A 248 3.26 -2.64 -6.71
C ALA A 248 2.77 -3.19 -8.05
N GLN A 249 2.43 -4.48 -8.14
CA GLN A 249 1.74 -5.07 -9.29
C GLN A 249 0.36 -4.42 -9.50
N TYR A 250 -0.40 -4.25 -8.42
CA TYR A 250 -1.71 -3.62 -8.46
C TYR A 250 -1.67 -2.14 -8.89
N LEU A 251 -0.60 -1.42 -8.52
CA LEU A 251 -0.35 -0.07 -9.02
C LEU A 251 -0.32 -0.02 -10.55
N ALA A 252 0.27 -1.02 -11.23
CA ALA A 252 0.27 -1.06 -12.69
C ALA A 252 -1.16 -1.19 -13.26
N VAL A 253 -2.03 -1.96 -12.59
CA VAL A 253 -3.45 -2.07 -12.95
C VAL A 253 -4.17 -0.74 -12.76
N LEU A 254 -3.99 -0.08 -11.60
CA LEU A 254 -4.59 1.23 -11.33
C LEU A 254 -4.09 2.30 -12.29
N HIS A 255 -2.79 2.29 -12.62
CA HIS A 255 -2.18 3.22 -13.54
C HIS A 255 -2.79 3.08 -14.94
N LEU A 256 -2.89 1.85 -15.44
CA LEU A 256 -3.52 1.58 -16.74
C LEU A 256 -5.02 1.95 -16.73
N LEU A 257 -5.73 1.67 -15.64
CA LEU A 257 -7.13 2.07 -15.46
C LEU A 257 -7.27 3.59 -15.50
N ALA A 258 -6.44 4.34 -14.77
CA ALA A 258 -6.50 5.80 -14.72
C ALA A 258 -6.36 6.44 -16.11
N LEU A 259 -5.46 5.91 -16.94
CA LEU A 259 -5.24 6.40 -18.30
C LEU A 259 -6.36 6.01 -19.27
N SER A 260 -7.04 4.89 -19.03
CA SER A 260 -8.22 4.48 -19.81
C SER A 260 -9.46 5.35 -19.57
N LEU A 261 -9.50 6.08 -18.45
CA LEU A 261 -10.60 6.98 -18.10
C LEU A 261 -10.36 8.37 -18.73
N PRO A 262 -11.41 9.17 -19.00
CA PRO A 262 -11.26 10.53 -19.51
C PRO A 262 -10.36 11.41 -18.63
N ALA A 263 -9.62 12.33 -19.26
CA ALA A 263 -8.78 13.28 -18.56
C ALA A 263 -9.59 14.26 -17.71
N ASP A 264 -9.14 14.49 -16.48
CA ASP A 264 -9.67 15.47 -15.54
C ASP A 264 -8.52 16.15 -14.76
N GLU A 265 -8.85 17.17 -13.98
CA GLU A 265 -7.89 17.90 -13.16
C GLU A 265 -7.47 17.08 -11.94
N LEU A 266 -6.19 16.73 -11.85
CA LEU A 266 -5.69 15.86 -10.78
C LEU A 266 -5.58 16.61 -9.43
N PRO A 267 -6.17 16.07 -8.35
CA PRO A 267 -6.12 16.71 -7.04
C PRO A 267 -4.75 16.52 -6.34
N THR A 268 -3.79 17.40 -6.63
CA THR A 268 -2.46 17.39 -6.02
C THR A 268 -2.41 18.16 -4.70
N ARG A 269 -2.75 17.47 -3.60
CA ARG A 269 -2.98 18.10 -2.28
C ARG A 269 -1.72 18.48 -1.51
N ASN A 270 -0.58 17.92 -1.86
CA ASN A 270 0.71 18.13 -1.20
C ASN A 270 1.85 17.87 -2.19
N ALA A 271 3.08 18.18 -1.79
CA ALA A 271 4.28 17.99 -2.63
C ALA A 271 4.44 16.56 -3.17
N ARG A 272 4.12 15.53 -2.39
CA ARG A 272 4.25 14.13 -2.82
C ARG A 272 3.22 13.76 -3.88
N HIS A 273 1.99 14.25 -3.77
CA HIS A 273 0.97 14.05 -4.83
C HIS A 273 1.40 14.73 -6.14
N ARG A 274 2.05 15.90 -6.08
CA ARG A 274 2.60 16.56 -7.28
C ARG A 274 3.70 15.73 -7.95
N VAL A 275 4.52 15.02 -7.18
CA VAL A 275 5.50 14.07 -7.74
C VAL A 275 4.80 12.86 -8.36
N ILE A 276 3.79 12.31 -7.68
CA ILE A 276 3.04 11.15 -8.18
C ILE A 276 2.24 11.48 -9.44
N SER A 277 1.78 12.73 -9.64
CA SER A 277 1.05 13.12 -10.85
C SER A 277 1.87 12.99 -12.13
N PHE A 278 3.20 12.92 -12.05
CA PHE A 278 4.04 12.60 -13.22
C PHE A 278 3.73 11.23 -13.82
N LEU A 279 3.23 10.27 -13.02
CA LEU A 279 2.73 8.99 -13.55
C LEU A 279 1.53 9.18 -14.49
N MET A 280 0.77 10.27 -14.36
CA MET A 280 -0.40 10.54 -15.20
C MET A 280 -0.09 11.41 -16.43
N THR A 281 1.16 11.84 -16.61
CA THR A 281 1.60 12.68 -17.73
C THR A 281 2.02 11.84 -18.94
N GLU A 282 2.13 12.46 -20.12
CA GLU A 282 2.59 11.84 -21.37
C GLU A 282 4.13 11.86 -21.52
N LEU A 283 4.87 12.01 -20.43
CA LEU A 283 6.33 12.07 -20.49
C LEU A 283 6.93 10.72 -20.91
N THR A 284 7.85 10.79 -21.87
CA THR A 284 8.77 9.70 -22.19
C THR A 284 9.83 9.56 -21.10
N LEU A 285 10.52 8.42 -21.07
CA LEU A 285 11.65 8.17 -20.19
C LEU A 285 12.74 9.23 -20.36
N ASN A 286 13.07 9.59 -21.60
CA ASN A 286 14.09 10.63 -21.86
C ASN A 286 13.66 11.98 -21.28
N SER A 287 12.41 12.38 -21.51
CA SER A 287 11.89 13.63 -20.95
C SER A 287 11.85 13.62 -19.42
N TRP A 288 11.54 12.47 -18.79
CA TRP A 288 11.67 12.31 -17.34
C TRP A 288 13.12 12.47 -16.87
N LEU A 289 14.08 11.80 -17.53
CA LEU A 289 15.49 11.85 -17.15
C LEU A 289 16.09 13.26 -17.22
N GLU A 290 15.63 14.09 -18.16
CA GLU A 290 16.09 15.48 -18.29
C GLU A 290 15.63 16.37 -17.14
N GLN A 291 14.44 16.13 -16.57
CA GLN A 291 13.82 17.01 -15.56
C GLN A 291 13.76 16.42 -14.14
N ARG A 292 14.07 15.13 -13.95
CA ARG A 292 13.89 14.43 -12.67
C ARG A 292 14.53 15.15 -11.47
N SER A 293 15.71 15.75 -11.65
CA SER A 293 16.42 16.49 -10.61
C SER A 293 15.69 17.80 -10.24
N ASP A 294 15.11 18.49 -11.23
CA ASP A 294 14.30 19.68 -11.01
C ASP A 294 12.99 19.34 -10.30
N VAL A 295 12.36 18.21 -10.66
CA VAL A 295 11.17 17.69 -9.98
C VAL A 295 11.44 17.40 -8.51
N LEU A 296 12.58 16.76 -8.19
CA LEU A 296 12.98 16.54 -6.80
C LEU A 296 13.16 17.86 -6.05
N ARG A 297 13.89 18.80 -6.65
CA ARG A 297 14.16 20.12 -6.05
C ARG A 297 12.87 20.88 -5.76
N ALA A 298 11.95 20.91 -6.72
CA ALA A 298 10.65 21.55 -6.59
C ALA A 298 9.81 20.88 -5.49
N ALA A 299 9.75 19.55 -5.44
CA ALA A 299 8.99 18.82 -4.43
C ALA A 299 9.50 19.08 -3.01
N LEU A 300 10.83 19.11 -2.83
CA LEU A 300 11.45 19.44 -1.55
C LEU A 300 11.18 20.90 -1.15
N ALA A 301 11.38 21.85 -2.07
CA ALA A 301 11.12 23.27 -1.82
C ALA A 301 9.65 23.53 -1.46
N ASP A 302 8.72 22.92 -2.19
CA ASP A 302 7.30 23.03 -1.89
C ASP A 302 6.95 22.49 -0.50
N PHE A 303 7.48 21.31 -0.15
CA PHE A 303 7.22 20.69 1.15
C PHE A 303 7.67 21.60 2.30
N THR A 304 8.80 22.27 2.15
CA THR A 304 9.27 23.26 3.14
C THR A 304 8.42 24.54 3.15
N THR A 305 7.93 24.98 1.99
CA THR A 305 7.04 26.15 1.87
C THR A 305 5.67 25.90 2.50
N GLU A 306 5.23 24.64 2.54
CA GLU A 306 4.04 24.19 3.29
C GLU A 306 4.23 24.23 4.83
N GLY A 307 5.38 24.70 5.33
CA GLY A 307 5.66 24.92 6.75
C GLY A 307 6.33 23.74 7.46
N ASN A 308 6.72 22.70 6.72
CA ASN A 308 7.41 21.54 7.28
C ASN A 308 8.91 21.81 7.50
N GLU A 309 9.51 21.09 8.44
CA GLU A 309 10.95 21.16 8.68
C GLU A 309 11.74 20.67 7.47
N ASN A 310 12.90 21.27 7.24
CA ASN A 310 13.84 20.86 6.19
C ASN A 310 14.98 19.99 6.73
N THR A 311 14.67 19.12 7.69
CA THR A 311 15.55 18.05 8.17
C THR A 311 15.45 16.82 7.26
N TRP A 312 16.45 15.94 7.29
CA TRP A 312 16.42 14.69 6.54
C TRP A 312 15.20 13.85 6.92
N GLU A 313 14.90 13.72 8.22
CA GLU A 313 13.78 12.93 8.73
C GLU A 313 12.44 13.41 8.17
N SER A 314 12.26 14.74 8.09
CA SER A 314 11.05 15.39 7.60
C SER A 314 10.90 15.26 6.07
N LEU A 315 11.99 15.45 5.33
CA LEU A 315 11.99 15.42 3.86
C LEU A 315 12.15 14.01 3.26
N ARG A 316 12.63 13.03 4.02
CA ARG A 316 12.87 11.66 3.55
C ARG A 316 11.66 11.03 2.88
N PRO A 317 10.40 11.15 3.37
CA PRO A 317 9.24 10.64 2.64
C PRO A 317 9.07 11.26 1.25
N VAL A 318 9.39 12.55 1.06
CA VAL A 318 9.35 13.21 -0.26
C VAL A 318 10.43 12.63 -1.17
N CYS A 319 11.67 12.47 -0.67
CA CYS A 319 12.76 11.81 -1.38
C CYS A 319 12.40 10.37 -1.82
N LEU A 320 11.80 9.59 -0.92
CA LEU A 320 11.39 8.22 -1.19
C LEU A 320 10.21 8.14 -2.18
N THR A 321 9.24 9.06 -2.11
CA THR A 321 8.18 9.15 -3.14
C THR A 321 8.76 9.49 -4.51
N TRP A 322 9.69 10.45 -4.58
CA TRP A 322 10.37 10.78 -5.84
C TRP A 322 11.19 9.60 -6.37
N ALA A 323 11.94 8.91 -5.51
CA ALA A 323 12.72 7.75 -5.92
C ALA A 323 11.84 6.59 -6.39
N PHE A 324 10.66 6.43 -5.79
CA PHE A 324 9.66 5.46 -6.23
C PHE A 324 9.23 5.77 -7.66
N VAL A 325 8.84 7.02 -7.94
CA VAL A 325 8.42 7.45 -9.28
C VAL A 325 9.57 7.30 -10.27
N ASP A 326 10.77 7.75 -9.92
CA ASP A 326 11.96 7.64 -10.77
C ASP A 326 12.28 6.20 -11.17
N LEU A 327 12.35 5.29 -10.20
CA LEU A 327 12.60 3.87 -10.46
C LEU A 327 11.45 3.23 -11.24
N TYR A 328 10.20 3.66 -11.02
CA TYR A 328 9.06 3.16 -11.78
C TYR A 328 9.20 3.55 -13.26
N PHE A 329 9.54 4.80 -13.57
CA PHE A 329 9.84 5.27 -14.93
C PHE A 329 10.98 4.48 -15.58
N ARG A 330 12.09 4.27 -14.86
CA ARG A 330 13.30 3.70 -15.44
C ARG A 330 13.26 2.19 -15.58
N ASP A 331 12.74 1.50 -14.55
CA ASP A 331 12.87 0.06 -14.43
C ASP A 331 11.57 -0.69 -14.76
N VAL A 332 10.40 -0.04 -14.60
CA VAL A 332 9.09 -0.69 -14.74
C VAL A 332 8.41 -0.28 -16.05
N ILE A 333 8.35 1.02 -16.34
CA ILE A 333 7.68 1.59 -17.52
C ILE A 333 8.62 2.52 -18.32
N PRO A 334 9.69 1.98 -18.94
CA PRO A 334 10.61 2.77 -19.77
C PRO A 334 9.97 3.14 -21.13
N ILE A 335 8.96 3.99 -21.09
CA ILE A 335 8.17 4.41 -22.26
C ILE A 335 8.99 5.39 -23.10
N ASP A 336 9.22 5.07 -24.36
CA ASP A 336 9.98 5.87 -25.32
C ASP A 336 9.12 6.59 -26.36
N SER A 337 7.79 6.43 -26.30
CA SER A 337 6.80 7.03 -27.19
C SER A 337 5.80 7.92 -26.46
N ASP A 338 5.17 8.82 -27.21
CA ASP A 338 4.08 9.67 -26.70
C ASP A 338 2.76 8.87 -26.51
N GLU A 339 2.64 7.69 -27.14
CA GLU A 339 1.51 6.75 -27.01
C GLU A 339 1.59 5.92 -25.71
N ARG A 340 1.56 6.60 -24.56
CA ARG A 340 1.75 5.98 -23.24
C ARG A 340 0.70 4.91 -22.93
N PHE A 341 -0.57 5.17 -23.25
CA PHE A 341 -1.64 4.25 -22.92
C PHE A 341 -1.49 2.94 -23.69
N GLU A 342 -1.29 3.03 -25.00
CA GLU A 342 -1.06 1.91 -25.90
C GLU A 342 0.18 1.12 -25.50
N TRP A 343 1.27 1.81 -25.12
CA TRP A 343 2.47 1.16 -24.62
C TRP A 343 2.19 0.35 -23.35
N LEU A 344 1.51 0.94 -22.36
CA LEU A 344 1.17 0.26 -21.10
C LEU A 344 0.23 -0.92 -21.32
N GLN A 345 -0.72 -0.79 -22.25
CA GLN A 345 -1.61 -1.88 -22.66
C GLN A 345 -0.81 -3.06 -23.24
N ALA A 346 0.07 -2.80 -24.20
CA ALA A 346 0.87 -3.83 -24.86
C ALA A 346 1.89 -4.51 -23.92
N HIS A 347 2.36 -3.79 -22.91
CA HIS A 347 3.40 -4.24 -21.98
C HIS A 347 2.88 -4.57 -20.57
N ILE A 348 1.57 -4.70 -20.36
CA ILE A 348 1.01 -4.88 -19.01
C ILE A 348 1.59 -6.10 -18.26
N LEU A 349 1.75 -7.25 -18.93
CA LEU A 349 2.31 -8.44 -18.29
C LEU A 349 3.78 -8.25 -17.88
N ASP A 350 4.58 -7.68 -18.77
CA ASP A 350 5.99 -7.36 -18.49
C ASP A 350 6.13 -6.32 -17.37
N THR A 351 5.25 -5.32 -17.37
CA THR A 351 5.12 -4.33 -16.28
C THR A 351 4.86 -5.02 -14.94
N LEU A 352 3.92 -5.97 -14.88
CA LEU A 352 3.63 -6.75 -13.66
C LEU A 352 4.79 -7.64 -13.20
N HIS A 353 5.62 -8.15 -14.11
CA HIS A 353 6.81 -8.93 -13.74
C HIS A 353 7.92 -8.04 -13.19
N LYS A 354 8.16 -6.88 -13.82
CA LYS A 354 9.20 -5.92 -13.43
C LYS A 354 9.02 -5.37 -12.02
N THR A 355 7.77 -5.27 -11.52
CA THR A 355 7.52 -4.77 -10.16
C THR A 355 8.19 -5.58 -9.06
N SER A 356 8.44 -6.88 -9.26
CA SER A 356 9.13 -7.72 -8.25
C SER A 356 10.57 -7.26 -8.03
N ALA A 357 11.32 -7.08 -9.14
CA ALA A 357 12.68 -6.56 -9.10
C ALA A 357 12.72 -5.11 -8.59
N PHE A 358 11.75 -4.29 -9.01
CA PHE A 358 11.59 -2.92 -8.54
C PHE A 358 11.40 -2.83 -7.02
N VAL A 359 10.49 -3.61 -6.43
CA VAL A 359 10.25 -3.59 -4.98
C VAL A 359 11.49 -4.01 -4.23
N LYS A 360 12.17 -5.07 -4.69
CA LYS A 360 13.42 -5.54 -4.09
C LYS A 360 14.49 -4.46 -4.10
N LYS A 361 14.74 -3.84 -5.27
CA LYS A 361 15.71 -2.76 -5.43
C LYS A 361 15.37 -1.56 -4.55
N PHE A 362 14.10 -1.15 -4.50
CA PHE A 362 13.67 -0.06 -3.65
C PHE A 362 13.91 -0.35 -2.17
N ASP A 363 13.48 -1.52 -1.68
CA ASP A 363 13.55 -1.88 -0.27
C ASP A 363 14.99 -2.13 0.23
N GLU A 364 15.82 -2.78 -0.58
CA GLU A 364 17.19 -3.13 -0.20
C GLU A 364 18.17 -1.96 -0.38
N GLU A 365 17.93 -1.10 -1.37
CA GLU A 365 18.95 -0.16 -1.82
C GLU A 365 18.60 1.32 -1.62
N VAL A 366 17.32 1.70 -1.76
CA VAL A 366 16.88 3.11 -1.64
C VAL A 366 16.32 3.38 -0.26
N ALA A 367 15.43 2.52 0.23
CA ALA A 367 14.80 2.71 1.53
C ALA A 367 15.80 2.65 2.70
N THR A 368 16.97 2.02 2.51
CA THR A 368 18.01 1.90 3.54
C THR A 368 18.84 3.17 3.70
N THR A 369 18.72 4.16 2.81
CA THR A 369 19.51 5.40 2.90
C THR A 369 19.14 6.20 4.15
N THR A 370 20.15 6.64 4.90
CA THR A 370 20.00 7.31 6.20
C THR A 370 20.42 8.78 6.20
N SER A 371 20.92 9.31 5.07
CA SER A 371 21.27 10.74 4.92
C SER A 371 21.02 11.21 3.49
N VAL A 372 21.02 12.54 3.30
CA VAL A 372 20.85 13.15 1.98
C VAL A 372 21.99 12.76 1.04
N GLU A 373 23.23 12.70 1.51
CA GLU A 373 24.40 12.33 0.70
C GLU A 373 24.28 10.89 0.19
N ALA A 374 23.94 9.95 1.09
CA ALA A 374 23.74 8.56 0.72
C ALA A 374 22.59 8.38 -0.28
N PHE A 375 21.50 9.13 -0.11
CA PHE A 375 20.37 9.12 -1.04
C PHE A 375 20.74 9.67 -2.43
N VAL A 376 21.41 10.82 -2.45
CA VAL A 376 21.80 11.52 -3.67
C VAL A 376 22.82 10.70 -4.47
N GLU A 377 23.83 10.14 -3.80
CA GLU A 377 24.80 9.21 -4.41
C GLU A 377 24.08 8.00 -4.99
N LYS A 378 23.17 7.41 -4.21
CA LYS A 378 22.47 6.19 -4.62
C LYS A 378 21.53 6.42 -5.80
N MET A 379 20.84 7.54 -5.80
CA MET A 379 19.89 7.88 -6.85
C MET A 379 20.56 8.48 -8.08
N ASP A 380 21.84 8.89 -8.01
CA ASP A 380 22.54 9.62 -9.07
C ASP A 380 21.85 10.96 -9.39
N VAL A 381 21.74 11.81 -8.36
CA VAL A 381 21.29 13.21 -8.51
C VAL A 381 22.39 14.18 -8.04
N PRO A 382 22.43 15.44 -8.50
CA PRO A 382 23.51 16.36 -8.13
C PRO A 382 23.43 16.82 -6.66
N LEU A 383 24.42 16.48 -5.85
CA LEU A 383 24.46 16.83 -4.42
C LEU A 383 24.44 18.33 -4.18
N ASP A 384 25.18 19.09 -4.99
CA ASP A 384 25.28 20.54 -4.94
C ASP A 384 23.94 21.26 -5.14
N GLN A 385 23.00 20.62 -5.84
CA GLN A 385 21.67 21.17 -6.09
C GLN A 385 20.63 20.75 -5.06
N ILE A 386 20.85 19.62 -4.37
CA ILE A 386 19.88 19.02 -3.44
C ILE A 386 20.23 19.34 -1.99
N ALA A 387 21.50 19.21 -1.59
CA ALA A 387 21.95 19.42 -0.22
C ALA A 387 21.56 20.81 0.36
N PRO A 388 21.61 21.93 -0.40
CA PRO A 388 21.22 23.24 0.14
C PRO A 388 19.76 23.37 0.58
N LEU A 389 18.88 22.44 0.18
CA LEU A 389 17.48 22.43 0.62
C LEU A 389 17.31 21.86 2.03
N PHE A 390 18.34 21.20 2.57
CA PHE A 390 18.34 20.62 3.91
C PHE A 390 19.04 21.56 4.88
N ARG A 391 18.57 21.63 6.13
CA ARG A 391 19.31 22.32 7.21
C ARG A 391 20.62 21.59 7.49
N SER A 392 21.69 22.35 7.69
CA SER A 392 22.93 21.86 8.29
C SER A 392 22.66 21.35 9.71
N ASN A 393 23.18 20.17 10.05
CA ASN A 393 23.17 19.66 11.44
C ASN A 393 23.87 20.60 12.44
N ASP A 394 24.64 21.57 11.95
CA ASP A 394 25.36 22.55 12.77
C ASP A 394 24.47 23.67 13.36
N ASP A 395 23.23 23.86 12.85
CA ASP A 395 22.32 24.91 13.33
C ASP A 395 21.42 24.46 14.48
N ALA A 396 21.54 23.20 14.93
CA ALA A 396 20.76 22.65 16.06
C ALA A 396 21.32 23.02 17.45
N ASN A 397 22.39 23.82 17.51
CA ASN A 397 23.11 24.18 18.74
C ASN A 397 23.23 25.70 19.00
N VAL A 398 22.34 26.52 18.45
CA VAL A 398 22.27 27.98 18.76
C VAL A 398 20.96 28.35 19.42
#